data_AF-A0A0F9DR71-F1
#
_entry.id   AF-A0A0F9DR71-F1
#
_cell.length_a   1.000
_cell.length_b   1.000
_cell.length_c   1.000
_cell.angle_alpha   90.00
_cell.angle_beta   90.00
_cell.angle_gamma   90.00
#
_symmetry.space_group_name_H-M   'P 1'
#
loop_
_entity.id
_entity.type
_entity.pdbx_description
1 polymer ?
#
loop_
_entity_poly.entity_id
_entity_poly.type
_entity_poly.pdbx_seq_one_letter_code
_entity_poly.pdbx_strand_id
1 'polypeptide(L)'
;MNRYEEVGNLLLKRHDVTIKVIRRSMSGLAYIKERAICSPLPRTAKSFAIFCHEVGHIAQGVIKPRWLEELRAEEFAKGCFGEFGFSMPKAVKDRMKYHISYKLAQALNRGMKHTPPELKSHRKYLAKVRCMNGKGETVGYVYRVDSRLIR
;
A
#
# COMPACT_ATOMS: atom_id res chain seq x y z
N MET A 1 -10.45 24.85 -2.78
CA MET A 1 -9.84 23.51 -2.96
C MET A 1 -8.58 23.49 -2.10
N ASN A 2 -8.28 22.41 -1.38
CA ASN A 2 -7.03 22.40 -0.59
C ASN A 2 -5.82 21.94 -1.45
N ARG A 3 -4.60 22.19 -0.97
CA ARG A 3 -3.35 21.87 -1.68
C ARG A 3 -3.22 20.39 -2.07
N TYR A 4 -3.76 19.45 -1.29
CA TYR A 4 -3.75 18.03 -1.64
C TYR A 4 -4.69 17.73 -2.82
N GLU A 5 -5.86 18.38 -2.89
CA GLU A 5 -6.80 18.25 -4.01
C GLU A 5 -6.22 18.85 -5.30
N GLU A 6 -5.52 19.98 -5.22
CA GLU A 6 -4.81 20.59 -6.35
C GLU A 6 -3.75 19.67 -6.93
N VAL A 7 -2.88 19.12 -6.07
CA VAL A 7 -1.87 18.14 -6.49
C VAL A 7 -2.51 16.86 -6.99
N GLY A 8 -3.60 16.40 -6.36
CA GLY A 8 -4.37 15.26 -6.84
C GLY A 8 -4.85 15.44 -8.28
N ASN A 9 -5.43 16.59 -8.60
CA ASN A 9 -5.86 16.92 -9.97
C ASN A 9 -4.69 17.00 -10.95
N LEU A 10 -3.55 17.54 -10.52
CA LEU A 10 -2.32 17.56 -11.33
C LEU A 10 -1.84 16.13 -11.64
N LEU A 11 -1.82 15.25 -10.63
CA LEU A 11 -1.42 13.85 -10.79
C LEU A 11 -2.34 13.09 -11.74
N LEU A 12 -3.66 13.31 -11.65
CA LEU A 12 -4.62 12.73 -12.59
C LEU A 12 -4.33 13.16 -14.02
N LYS A 13 -4.12 14.46 -14.25
CA LYS A 13 -3.79 14.98 -15.59
C LYS A 13 -2.46 14.44 -16.10
N ARG A 14 -1.42 14.49 -15.27
CA ARG A 14 -0.05 14.08 -15.63
C ARG A 14 0.03 12.61 -16.01
N HIS A 15 -0.68 11.75 -15.27
CA HIS A 15 -0.66 10.31 -15.50
C HIS A 15 -1.84 9.81 -16.32
N ASP A 16 -2.64 10.72 -16.89
CA ASP A 16 -3.84 10.44 -17.67
C ASP A 16 -4.72 9.38 -16.96
N VAL A 17 -5.16 9.74 -15.75
CA VAL A 17 -5.98 8.91 -14.87
C VAL A 17 -7.33 9.59 -14.65
N THR A 18 -8.40 8.79 -14.68
CA THR A 18 -9.76 9.24 -14.37
C THR A 18 -10.22 8.75 -12.99
N ILE A 19 -11.13 9.48 -12.34
CA ILE A 19 -11.80 8.99 -11.13
C ILE A 19 -13.09 8.30 -11.56
N LYS A 20 -13.20 7.00 -11.27
CA LYS A 20 -14.43 6.22 -11.49
C LYS A 20 -15.41 6.36 -10.34
N VAL A 21 -14.92 6.28 -9.09
CA VAL A 21 -15.74 6.43 -7.88
C VAL A 21 -14.96 7.15 -6.79
N ILE A 22 -15.56 8.19 -6.21
CA ILE A 22 -15.07 8.79 -4.98
C ILE A 22 -15.53 7.94 -3.80
N ARG A 23 -14.58 7.33 -3.07
CA ARG A 23 -14.91 6.46 -1.93
C ARG A 23 -15.00 7.25 -0.63
N ARG A 24 -16.00 6.90 0.20
CA ARG A 24 -16.06 7.38 1.60
C ARG A 24 -15.11 6.62 2.54
N SER A 25 -14.74 5.40 2.17
CA SER A 25 -13.80 4.56 2.93
C SER A 25 -12.34 4.95 2.67
N MET A 26 -11.47 4.70 3.66
CA MET A 26 -10.01 4.91 3.55
C MET A 26 -9.31 3.74 2.85
N SER A 27 -9.79 3.41 1.66
CA SER A 27 -9.30 2.35 0.78
C SER A 27 -9.48 2.77 -0.67
N GLY A 28 -8.66 2.22 -1.57
CA GLY A 28 -8.75 2.49 -3.00
C GLY A 28 -8.74 1.20 -3.83
N LEU A 29 -8.91 1.39 -5.14
CA LEU A 29 -8.75 0.36 -6.16
C LEU A 29 -8.35 1.03 -7.48
N ALA A 30 -7.40 0.45 -8.19
CA ALA A 30 -6.99 0.89 -9.51
C ALA A 30 -7.46 -0.09 -10.61
N TYR A 31 -8.03 0.46 -11.69
CA TYR A 31 -8.40 -0.25 -12.91
C TYR A 31 -7.39 0.10 -14.00
N ILE A 32 -6.25 -0.61 -14.02
CA ILE A 32 -5.10 -0.28 -14.88
C ILE A 32 -5.49 -0.17 -16.36
N LYS A 33 -6.29 -1.12 -16.87
CA LYS A 33 -6.73 -1.13 -18.29
C LYS A 33 -7.63 0.06 -18.64
N GLU A 34 -8.46 0.50 -17.71
CA GLU A 34 -9.39 1.63 -17.90
C GLU A 34 -8.74 2.97 -17.56
N ARG A 35 -7.51 2.95 -17.04
CA ARG A 35 -6.78 4.12 -16.52
C ARG A 35 -7.63 4.91 -15.54
N ALA A 36 -8.34 4.18 -14.67
CA ALA A 36 -9.31 4.74 -13.74
C ALA A 36 -9.06 4.27 -12.31
N ILE A 37 -9.37 5.12 -11.33
CA ILE A 37 -9.24 4.78 -9.91
C ILE A 37 -10.55 4.98 -9.16
N CYS A 38 -10.74 4.18 -8.11
CA CYS A 38 -11.67 4.45 -7.04
C CYS A 38 -10.87 4.80 -5.78
N SER A 39 -11.02 5.99 -5.24
CA SER A 39 -10.25 6.44 -4.09
C SER A 39 -11.02 7.47 -3.27
N PRO A 40 -10.77 7.63 -1.95
CA PRO A 40 -11.15 8.84 -1.25
C PRO A 40 -10.50 10.07 -1.88
N LEU A 41 -11.16 11.22 -1.77
CA LEU A 41 -10.58 12.49 -2.19
C LEU A 41 -9.35 12.81 -1.33
N PRO A 42 -8.27 13.31 -1.95
CA PRO A 42 -7.04 13.65 -1.24
C PRO A 42 -7.20 14.97 -0.50
N ARG A 43 -7.88 14.97 0.64
CA ARG A 43 -8.10 16.15 1.50
C ARG A 43 -7.21 16.17 2.74
N THR A 44 -6.57 15.05 3.05
CA THR A 44 -5.70 14.87 4.21
C THR A 44 -4.45 14.13 3.77
N ALA A 45 -3.36 14.19 4.54
CA ALA A 45 -2.17 13.38 4.25
C ALA A 45 -2.51 11.88 4.09
N LYS A 46 -3.42 11.35 4.93
CA LYS A 46 -3.81 9.94 4.88
C LYS A 46 -4.56 9.60 3.58
N SER A 47 -5.53 10.42 3.18
CA SER A 47 -6.27 10.18 1.93
C SER A 47 -5.45 10.51 0.69
N PHE A 48 -4.53 11.47 0.78
CA PHE A 48 -3.55 11.76 -0.26
C PHE A 48 -2.60 10.58 -0.50
N ALA A 49 -2.09 9.93 0.55
CA ALA A 49 -1.25 8.74 0.40
C ALA A 49 -1.98 7.59 -0.30
N ILE A 50 -3.26 7.35 0.05
CA ILE A 50 -4.09 6.34 -0.61
C ILE A 50 -4.33 6.73 -2.07
N PHE A 51 -4.68 7.98 -2.33
CA PHE A 51 -4.91 8.47 -3.68
C PHE A 51 -3.67 8.30 -4.57
N CYS A 52 -2.50 8.71 -4.08
CA CYS A 52 -1.25 8.56 -4.81
C CYS A 52 -0.89 7.09 -5.03
N HIS A 53 -1.21 6.20 -4.08
CA HIS A 53 -1.00 4.76 -4.25
C HIS A 53 -1.81 4.21 -5.43
N GLU A 54 -3.10 4.56 -5.54
CA GLU A 54 -3.93 4.12 -6.66
C GLU A 54 -3.48 4.73 -8.00
N VAL A 55 -3.09 6.01 -8.01
CA VAL A 55 -2.48 6.63 -9.21
C VAL A 55 -1.17 5.92 -9.57
N GLY A 56 -0.38 5.54 -8.57
CA GLY A 56 0.87 4.80 -8.75
C GLY A 56 0.66 3.46 -9.46
N HIS A 57 -0.40 2.73 -9.14
CA HIS A 57 -0.77 1.51 -9.88
C HIS A 57 -1.01 1.77 -11.37
N ILE A 58 -1.68 2.88 -11.73
CA ILE A 58 -1.90 3.23 -13.13
C ILE A 58 -0.59 3.69 -13.79
N ALA A 59 0.16 4.56 -13.12
CA ALA A 59 1.39 5.17 -13.65
C ALA A 59 2.51 4.14 -13.91
N GLN A 60 2.59 3.10 -13.08
CA GLN A 60 3.59 2.05 -13.20
C GLN A 60 3.12 0.86 -14.08
N GLY A 61 1.83 0.77 -14.37
CA GLY A 61 1.24 -0.34 -15.12
C GLY A 61 1.26 -1.67 -14.37
N VAL A 62 1.03 -2.76 -15.09
CA VAL A 62 0.96 -4.10 -14.51
C VAL A 62 2.36 -4.60 -14.18
N ILE A 63 2.65 -4.72 -12.89
CA ILE A 63 3.91 -5.29 -12.40
C ILE A 63 3.64 -6.65 -11.76
N LYS A 64 4.50 -7.62 -12.04
CA LYS A 64 4.49 -8.93 -11.40
C LYS A 64 5.81 -9.17 -10.67
N PRO A 65 5.79 -9.89 -9.54
CA PRO A 65 4.62 -10.42 -8.82
C PRO A 65 3.84 -9.35 -8.02
N ARG A 66 2.64 -9.69 -7.52
CA ARG A 66 1.73 -8.71 -6.86
C ARG A 66 2.37 -7.94 -5.69
N TRP A 67 3.27 -8.56 -4.92
CA TRP A 67 3.95 -7.85 -3.83
C TRP A 67 4.85 -6.71 -4.34
N LEU A 68 5.45 -6.87 -5.52
CA LEU A 68 6.34 -5.86 -6.11
C LEU A 68 5.51 -4.68 -6.64
N GLU A 69 4.37 -4.97 -7.26
CA GLU A 69 3.41 -3.95 -7.69
C GLU A 69 2.99 -3.03 -6.53
N GLU A 70 2.65 -3.63 -5.39
CA GLU A 70 2.23 -2.89 -4.18
C GLU A 70 3.38 -2.09 -3.57
N LEU A 71 4.61 -2.63 -3.61
CA LEU A 71 5.82 -1.93 -3.19
C LEU A 71 6.05 -0.68 -4.05
N ARG A 72 6.01 -0.83 -5.38
CA ARG A 72 6.21 0.30 -6.31
C ARG A 72 5.12 1.35 -6.18
N ALA A 73 3.87 0.94 -5.98
CA ALA A 73 2.77 1.87 -5.73
C ALA A 73 2.94 2.65 -4.41
N GLU A 74 3.41 2.01 -3.34
CA GLU A 74 3.75 2.68 -2.07
C GLU A 74 4.97 3.61 -2.21
N GLU A 75 6.01 3.22 -2.97
CA GLU A 75 7.17 4.07 -3.27
C GLU A 75 6.76 5.31 -4.07
N PHE A 76 5.91 5.14 -5.08
CA PHE A 76 5.32 6.25 -5.83
C PHE A 76 4.57 7.21 -4.90
N ALA A 77 3.71 6.68 -4.03
CA ALA A 77 2.99 7.49 -3.06
C ALA A 77 3.93 8.27 -2.13
N LYS A 78 5.04 7.66 -1.66
CA LYS A 78 6.07 8.38 -0.89
C LYS A 78 6.75 9.47 -1.70
N GLY A 79 7.09 9.17 -2.96
CA GLY A 79 7.67 10.11 -3.90
C GLY A 79 6.83 11.37 -4.05
N CYS A 80 5.51 11.24 -4.18
CA CYS A 80 4.60 12.39 -4.27
C CYS A 80 4.67 13.32 -3.05
N PHE A 81 4.84 12.80 -1.83
CA PHE A 81 5.02 13.69 -0.67
C PHE A 81 6.30 14.52 -0.78
N GLY A 82 7.41 13.89 -1.20
CA GLY A 82 8.68 14.59 -1.41
C GLY A 82 8.61 15.60 -2.54
N GLU A 83 8.11 15.19 -3.71
CA GLU A 83 8.01 16.00 -4.92
C GLU A 83 7.20 17.29 -4.69
N PHE A 84 6.06 17.19 -4.00
CA PHE A 84 5.18 18.33 -3.78
C PHE A 84 5.42 19.04 -2.45
N GLY A 85 6.49 18.72 -1.72
CA GLY A 85 6.86 19.38 -0.48
C GLY A 85 5.80 19.22 0.62
N PHE A 86 5.23 18.02 0.75
CA PHE A 86 4.35 17.67 1.86
C PHE A 86 5.11 16.91 2.94
N SER A 87 4.93 17.32 4.20
CA SER A 87 5.36 16.49 5.32
C SER A 87 4.49 15.25 5.43
N MET A 88 5.11 14.08 5.50
CA MET A 88 4.38 12.82 5.71
C MET A 88 4.28 12.53 7.22
N PRO A 89 3.07 12.54 7.81
CA PRO A 89 2.89 12.26 9.23
C PRO A 89 3.33 10.84 9.60
N LYS A 90 3.79 10.65 10.84
CA LYS A 90 4.21 9.34 11.36
C LYS A 90 3.13 8.26 11.16
N ALA A 91 1.87 8.59 11.44
CA ALA A 91 0.76 7.66 11.26
C ALA A 91 0.58 7.18 9.81
N VAL A 92 0.89 8.02 8.83
CA VAL A 92 0.87 7.63 7.40
C VAL A 92 2.06 6.73 7.10
N LYS A 93 3.27 7.09 7.54
CA LYS A 93 4.48 6.25 7.39
C LYS A 93 4.27 4.85 7.98
N ASP A 94 3.69 4.77 9.17
CA ASP A 94 3.44 3.49 9.86
C ASP A 94 2.37 2.67 9.15
N ARG A 95 1.33 3.30 8.59
CA ARG A 95 0.34 2.60 7.75
C ARG A 95 0.98 2.01 6.49
N MET A 96 1.82 2.77 5.79
CA MET A 96 2.51 2.29 4.59
C MET A 96 3.46 1.14 4.94
N LYS A 97 4.20 1.27 6.05
CA LYS A 97 5.07 0.22 6.60
C LYS A 97 4.28 -1.05 6.93
N TYR A 98 3.11 -0.91 7.57
CA TYR A 98 2.19 -2.02 7.83
C TYR A 98 1.74 -2.70 6.55
N HIS A 99 1.33 -1.93 5.55
CA HIS A 99 0.81 -2.45 4.29
C HIS A 99 1.84 -3.31 3.56
N ILE A 100 3.08 -2.83 3.41
CA ILE A 100 4.17 -3.60 2.80
C ILE A 100 4.50 -4.86 3.62
N SER A 101 4.55 -4.74 4.95
CA SER A 101 4.79 -5.90 5.82
C SER A 101 3.69 -6.95 5.65
N TYR A 102 2.43 -6.52 5.51
CA TYR A 102 1.30 -7.41 5.26
C TYR A 102 1.42 -8.13 3.91
N LYS A 103 1.82 -7.43 2.83
CA LYS A 103 2.03 -8.06 1.52
C LYS A 103 3.18 -9.06 1.56
N LEU A 104 4.25 -8.78 2.30
CA LEU A 104 5.33 -9.74 2.55
C LEU A 104 4.82 -10.98 3.30
N ALA A 105 4.05 -10.81 4.38
CA ALA A 105 3.46 -11.92 5.11
C ALA A 105 2.57 -12.79 4.21
N GLN A 106 1.72 -12.15 3.39
CA GLN A 106 0.88 -12.85 2.41
C GLN A 106 1.72 -13.63 1.40
N ALA A 107 2.80 -13.05 0.88
CA ALA A 107 3.67 -13.72 -0.07
C ALA A 107 4.40 -14.92 0.56
N LEU A 108 4.91 -14.79 1.79
CA LEU A 108 5.53 -15.88 2.55
C LEU A 108 4.53 -17.02 2.81
N ASN A 109 3.31 -16.70 3.23
CA ASN A 109 2.24 -17.68 3.46
C ASN A 109 1.81 -18.40 2.17
N ARG A 110 2.01 -17.78 1.00
CA ARG A 110 1.77 -18.39 -0.32
C ARG A 110 2.99 -19.14 -0.87
N GLY A 111 4.04 -19.32 -0.08
CA GLY A 111 5.21 -20.13 -0.45
C GLY A 111 6.38 -19.37 -1.06
N MET A 112 6.47 -18.04 -0.89
CA MET A 112 7.69 -17.30 -1.24
C MET A 112 8.89 -17.86 -0.48
N LYS A 113 9.85 -18.44 -1.20
CA LYS A 113 11.05 -19.07 -0.62
C LYS A 113 12.11 -18.05 -0.17
N HIS A 114 12.31 -17.00 -0.96
CA HIS A 114 13.35 -15.99 -0.72
C HIS A 114 12.72 -14.60 -0.60
N THR A 115 13.06 -13.88 0.46
CA THR A 115 12.64 -12.49 0.64
C THR A 115 13.57 -11.56 -0.15
N PRO A 116 13.03 -10.79 -1.11
CA PRO A 116 13.81 -9.81 -1.87
C PRO A 116 14.50 -8.79 -0.98
N PRO A 117 15.68 -8.25 -1.36
CA PRO A 117 16.42 -7.25 -0.58
C PRO A 117 15.56 -6.08 -0.09
N GLU A 118 14.67 -5.57 -0.95
CA GLU A 118 13.78 -4.43 -0.68
C GLU A 118 12.80 -4.71 0.45
N LEU A 119 12.44 -5.99 0.66
CA LEU A 119 11.50 -6.43 1.70
C LEU A 119 12.20 -7.02 2.93
N LYS A 120 13.54 -7.19 2.92
CA LYS A 120 14.27 -7.81 4.05
C LYS A 120 14.03 -7.04 5.36
N SER A 121 14.05 -5.71 5.30
CA SER A 121 13.83 -4.86 6.48
C SER A 121 12.43 -5.03 7.08
N HIS A 122 11.45 -5.47 6.29
CA HIS A 122 10.07 -5.69 6.73
C HIS A 122 9.87 -7.01 7.47
N ARG A 123 10.79 -7.98 7.36
CA ARG A 123 10.71 -9.25 8.10
C ARG A 123 10.66 -9.04 9.61
N LYS A 124 11.32 -8.01 10.13
CA LYS A 124 11.35 -7.72 11.58
C LYS A 124 9.98 -7.33 12.14
N TYR A 125 9.01 -7.01 11.29
CA TYR A 125 7.64 -6.69 11.69
C TYR A 125 6.70 -7.90 11.65
N LEU A 126 7.23 -9.09 11.32
CA LEU A 126 6.43 -10.30 11.19
C LEU A 126 6.64 -11.23 12.39
N ALA A 127 5.53 -11.78 12.87
CA ALA A 127 5.51 -12.88 13.82
C ALA A 127 5.06 -14.16 13.12
N LYS A 128 5.70 -15.28 13.47
CA LYS A 128 5.26 -16.62 13.07
C LYS A 128 4.26 -17.12 14.12
N VAL A 129 3.00 -17.22 13.73
CA VAL A 129 1.88 -17.55 14.62
C VAL A 129 1.44 -18.99 14.36
N ARG A 130 1.22 -19.76 15.43
CA ARG A 130 0.66 -21.11 15.35
C ARG A 130 -0.81 -21.03 14.89
N CYS A 131 -1.18 -21.84 13.92
CA CYS A 131 -2.57 -22.13 13.60
C CYS A 131 -3.00 -23.34 14.42
N MET A 132 -4.11 -23.23 15.14
CA MET A 132 -4.69 -24.33 15.90
C MET A 132 -6.00 -24.78 15.25
N ASN A 133 -6.31 -26.07 15.33
CA ASN A 133 -7.64 -26.57 14.99
C ASN A 133 -8.64 -26.32 16.14
N GLY A 134 -9.91 -26.70 15.95
CA GLY A 134 -10.94 -26.59 16.99
C GLY A 134 -10.69 -27.39 18.27
N LYS A 135 -9.68 -28.28 18.29
CA LYS A 135 -9.24 -29.06 19.45
C LYS A 135 -8.01 -28.46 20.15
N GLY A 136 -7.50 -27.31 19.68
CA GLY A 136 -6.31 -26.66 20.22
C GLY A 136 -4.98 -27.24 19.73
N GLU A 137 -5.00 -28.21 18.81
CA GLU A 137 -3.79 -28.84 18.26
C GLU A 137 -3.18 -27.95 17.18
N THR A 138 -1.86 -27.86 17.13
CA THR A 138 -1.16 -27.05 16.11
C THR A 138 -1.24 -27.75 14.76
N VAL A 139 -1.89 -27.11 13.78
CA VAL A 139 -2.03 -27.59 12.40
C VAL A 139 -1.10 -26.89 11.41
N GLY A 140 -0.36 -25.88 11.86
CA GLY A 140 0.61 -25.19 11.02
C GLY A 140 1.05 -23.85 11.59
N TYR A 141 1.70 -23.06 10.74
CA TYR A 141 2.16 -21.72 11.08
C TYR A 141 1.88 -20.76 9.94
N VAL A 142 1.55 -19.52 10.29
CA VAL A 142 1.40 -18.42 9.35
C VAL A 142 2.19 -17.21 9.82
N TYR A 143 2.73 -16.45 8.88
CA TYR A 143 3.25 -15.13 9.13
C TYR A 143 2.10 -14.14 9.28
N ARG A 144 2.14 -13.34 10.34
CA ARG A 144 1.26 -12.18 10.56
C ARG A 144 2.10 -10.96 10.88
N VAL A 145 1.59 -9.79 10.54
CA VAL A 145 2.21 -8.53 10.95
C VAL A 145 1.95 -8.32 12.44
N ASP A 146 3.01 -8.09 13.21
CA ASP A 146 2.88 -7.64 14.59
C ASP A 146 2.83 -6.10 14.62
N SER A 147 1.63 -5.56 14.82
CA SER A 147 1.39 -4.12 14.81
C SER A 147 2.11 -3.37 15.94
N ARG A 148 2.57 -4.07 16.98
CA ARG A 148 3.36 -3.49 18.07
C ARG A 148 4.78 -3.13 17.62
N LEU A 149 5.32 -3.84 16.62
CA LEU A 149 6.67 -3.65 16.10
C LEU A 149 6.77 -2.53 15.05
N ILE A 150 5.63 -2.01 14.58
CA ILE A 150 5.57 -0.98 13.53
C ILE A 150 5.69 0.44 14.09
N ARG A 151 5.47 0.60 15.41
CA ARG A 151 5.44 1.87 16.13
C ARG A 151 6.82 2.51 16.28
#